data_AF-A0A8J7XPV1-F1
#
_entry.id   AF-A0A8J7XPV1-F1
#
_cell.length_a   1.000
_cell.length_b   1.000
_cell.length_c   1.000
_cell.angle_alpha   90.00
_cell.angle_beta   90.00
_cell.angle_gamma   90.00
#
_symmetry.space_group_name_H-M   'P 1'
#
loop_
_entity.id
_entity.type
_entity.pdbx_description
1 polymer ?
#
loop_
_entity_poly.entity_id
_entity_poly.type
_entity_poly.pdbx_seq_one_letter_code
_entity_poly.pdbx_strand_id
1 'polypeptide(L)' 'MEKEKCQACGRYTQASRTCILCGKEVCTRCFRVSMGVCKMCMPGQEKEYYDVLKKYVD' A
#
# COMPACT_ATOMS: atom_id res chain seq x y z
N MET A 1 -6.12 21.92 -3.56
CA MET A 1 -5.31 20.70 -3.34
C MET A 1 -4.86 20.20 -4.70
N GLU A 2 -3.55 20.28 -4.98
CA GLU A 2 -2.99 19.66 -6.17
C GLU A 2 -3.15 18.13 -6.11
N LYS A 3 -3.33 17.52 -7.28
CA LYS A 3 -3.44 16.07 -7.41
C LYS A 3 -2.10 15.53 -7.89
N GLU A 4 -1.54 14.58 -7.16
CA GLU A 4 -0.27 13.93 -7.48
C GLU A 4 -0.52 12.61 -8.21
N LYS A 5 0.42 12.21 -9.08
CA LYS A 5 0.32 10.98 -9.84
C LYS A 5 0.93 9.82 -9.06
N CYS A 6 0.12 8.81 -8.73
CA CYS A 6 0.60 7.59 -8.09
C CYS A 6 1.62 6.87 -9.00
N GLN A 7 2.84 6.64 -8.49
CA GLN A 7 3.90 5.97 -9.24
C GLN A 7 3.73 4.44 -9.34
N ALA A 8 2.73 3.86 -8.66
CA ALA A 8 2.41 2.43 -8.75
C ALA A 8 1.29 2.13 -9.76
N CYS A 9 0.19 2.90 -9.74
CA CYS A 9 -0.98 2.64 -10.60
C CYS A 9 -1.26 3.73 -11.64
N GLY A 10 -0.46 4.80 -11.67
CA GLY A 10 -0.56 5.89 -12.64
C GLY A 10 -1.76 6.84 -12.46
N ARG A 11 -2.66 6.57 -11.50
CA ARG A 11 -3.84 7.40 -11.23
C ARG A 11 -3.48 8.64 -10.41
N TYR A 12 -4.14 9.75 -10.71
CA TYR A 12 -4.05 10.97 -9.91
C TYR A 12 -4.80 10.81 -8.58
N THR A 13 -4.22 11.30 -7.50
CA THR A 13 -4.76 11.23 -6.13
C THR A 13 -4.52 12.54 -5.39
N GLN A 14 -5.40 12.85 -4.42
CA GLN A 14 -5.22 14.00 -3.52
C GLN A 14 -4.39 13.64 -2.28
N ALA A 15 -4.11 12.35 -2.07
CA ALA A 15 -3.39 11.85 -0.92
C ALA A 15 -2.41 10.77 -1.37
N SER A 16 -1.13 11.10 -1.34
CA SER A 16 -0.02 10.20 -1.58
C SER A 16 0.68 9.86 -0.26
N ARG A 17 1.45 8.78 -0.27
CA ARG A 17 2.41 8.42 0.79
C ARG A 17 3.68 7.89 0.16
N THR A 18 4.80 8.18 0.79
CA THR A 18 6.13 7.72 0.35
C THR A 18 6.42 6.34 0.93
N CYS A 19 6.77 5.40 0.05
CA CYS A 19 7.24 4.07 0.46
C CYS A 19 8.62 4.14 1.09
N ILE A 20 8.78 3.64 2.33
CA ILE A 20 10.08 3.58 3.01
C ILE A 20 11.14 2.74 2.26
N LEU A 21 10.73 1.74 1.48
CA LEU A 21 11.66 0.84 0.79
C LEU A 21 12.16 1.36 -0.56
N CYS A 22 11.28 1.96 -1.37
CA CYS A 22 11.62 2.37 -2.74
C CYS A 22 11.52 3.87 -2.99
N GLY A 23 11.15 4.66 -1.98
CA GLY A 23 11.01 6.12 -2.08
C GLY A 23 9.86 6.61 -2.99
N LYS A 24 9.10 5.71 -3.61
CA LYS A 24 8.02 6.09 -4.52
C LYS A 24 6.82 6.66 -3.78
N GLU A 25 6.24 7.72 -4.35
CA GLU A 25 4.95 8.27 -3.94
C GLU A 25 3.80 7.47 -4.56
N VAL A 26 2.97 6.91 -3.69
CA VAL A 26 1.86 6.05 -4.11
C VAL A 26 0.57 6.48 -3.41
N CYS A 27 -0.57 6.26 -4.06
CA CYS A 27 -1.86 6.55 -3.45
C CYS A 27 -2.14 5.61 -2.28
N THR A 28 -3.03 6.01 -1.36
CA THR A 28 -3.42 5.22 -0.18
C THR A 28 -3.84 3.78 -0.51
N ARG A 29 -4.45 3.54 -1.69
CA ARG A 29 -4.84 2.19 -2.13
C ARG A 29 -3.64 1.30 -2.49
N CYS A 30 -2.55 1.90 -2.94
CA CYS A 30 -1.31 1.21 -3.27
C CYS A 30 -0.31 1.19 -2.10
N PHE A 31 -0.67 1.76 -0.96
CA PHE A 31 0.16 1.85 0.25
C PHE A 31 -0.34 0.90 1.35
N ARG A 32 0.57 0.20 2.01
CA ARG A 32 0.31 -0.60 3.22
C ARG A 32 0.67 0.23 4.44
N VAL A 33 -0.33 0.87 5.04
CA VAL A 33 -0.14 1.84 6.14
C VAL A 33 0.57 1.22 7.34
N SER A 34 0.20 0.00 7.73
CA SER A 34 0.79 -0.71 8.87
C SER A 34 2.29 -0.96 8.75
N MET A 35 2.83 -0.95 7.52
CA MET A 35 4.22 -1.27 7.24
C MET A 35 5.01 -0.09 6.68
N GLY A 36 4.34 0.99 6.28
CA GLY A 36 4.98 2.11 5.60
C GLY A 36 5.45 1.83 4.17
N VAL A 37 5.03 0.72 3.55
CA VAL A 37 5.53 0.26 2.22
C VAL A 37 4.45 0.28 1.14
N CYS A 38 4.83 0.32 -0.13
CA CYS A 38 3.89 0.14 -1.24
C CYS A 38 3.63 -1.35 -1.54
N LYS A 39 2.46 -1.65 -2.14
CA LYS A 39 2.07 -3.01 -2.53
C LYS A 39 2.98 -3.65 -3.58
N MET A 40 3.75 -2.84 -4.31
CA MET A 40 4.74 -3.33 -5.29
C MET A 40 5.98 -3.90 -4.59
N CYS A 41 6.41 -3.31 -3.47
CA CYS A 41 7.55 -3.81 -2.69
C CYS A 41 7.18 -5.03 -1.85
N MET A 42 5.91 -5.14 -1.43
CA MET A 42 5.38 -6.27 -0.66
C MET A 42 4.07 -6.78 -1.29
N PRO A 43 4.15 -7.54 -2.41
CA PRO A 43 2.99 -8.20 -3.00
C PRO A 43 2.49 -9.34 -2.08
N GLY A 44 1.23 -9.75 -2.24
CA GLY A 44 0.72 -11.00 -1.64
C GLY A 44 0.30 -11.00 -0.17
N GLN A 45 0.74 -10.05 0.67
CA GLN A 45 0.43 -10.08 2.12
C GLN A 45 -1.04 -9.83 2.53
N GLU A 46 -1.94 -9.55 1.59
CA GLU A 46 -3.37 -9.46 1.95
C GLU A 46 -3.90 -10.85 2.34
N LYS A 47 -3.49 -11.91 1.65
CA LYS A 47 -4.02 -13.26 1.89
C LYS A 47 -3.48 -13.86 3.20
N GLU A 48 -2.17 -13.76 3.43
CA GLU A 48 -1.54 -14.29 4.66
C GLU A 48 -2.07 -13.62 5.93
N TYR A 49 -2.33 -12.30 5.92
CA TYR A 49 -2.89 -11.63 7.10
C TYR A 49 -4.32 -12.13 7.40
N TYR A 50 -5.16 -12.33 6.39
CA TYR A 50 -6.50 -12.90 6.56
C TYR A 50 -6.45 -14.38 6.96
N ASP A 51 -5.55 -15.17 6.39
CA ASP A 51 -5.38 -16.59 6.71
C ASP A 51 -4.88 -16.77 8.16
N VAL A 52 -3.95 -15.91 8.61
CA VAL A 52 -3.48 -15.88 10.00
C VAL A 52 -4.61 -15.45 10.93
N LEU A 53 -5.35 -14.38 10.61
CA LEU A 53 -6.49 -13.93 11.43
C LEU A 53 -7.56 -15.02 11.55
N LYS A 54 -7.89 -15.71 10.46
CA LYS A 54 -8.87 -16.80 10.49
C LYS A 54 -8.49 -17.90 11.47
N LYS A 55 -7.19 -18.22 11.59
CA LYS A 55 -6.67 -19.22 12.53
C LYS A 55 -6.86 -18.84 14.01
N TYR A 56 -7.09 -17.56 14.33
CA TYR A 56 -7.31 -17.09 15.70
C TYR A 56 -8.78 -16.80 16.03
N VAL A 57 -9.69 -16.95 15.06
CA VAL A 57 -11.13 -16.66 15.20
C VAL A 57 -11.97 -17.96 15.21
N ASP A 58 -11.38 -19.11 14.86
CA ASP A 58 -11.94 -20.46 15.05
C ASP A 58 -11.42 -21.12 16.35
#